data_AF-A0A4R0QU61-F1
#
_entry.id   AF-A0A4R0QU61-F1
#
_cell.length_a   1.000
_cell.length_b   1.000
_cell.length_c   1.000
_cell.angle_alpha   90.00
_cell.angle_beta   90.00
_cell.angle_gamma   90.00
#
_symmetry.space_group_name_H-M   'P 1'
#
loop_
_entity.id
_entity.type
_entity.pdbx_description
1 polymer ?
#
loop_
_entity_poly.entity_id
_entity_poly.type
_entity_poly.pdbx_seq_one_letter_code
_entity_poly.pdbx_strand_id
1 'polypeptide(L)' 'MASRPIQWVNSPVLMEAMLRYEQGLLPRSMQLWVEQMFELDGSENTSGLLPSSFDASVD' A
#
# COMPACT_ATOMS: atom_id res chain seq x y z
N MET A 1 -21.09 23.67 -2.55
CA MET A 1 -19.88 23.40 -3.34
C MET A 1 -19.99 21.95 -3.80
N ALA A 2 -20.24 21.70 -5.08
CA ALA A 2 -20.43 20.33 -5.58
C ALA A 2 -19.07 19.62 -5.66
N SER A 3 -18.91 18.53 -4.90
CA SER A 3 -17.72 17.68 -4.96
C SER A 3 -17.72 16.98 -6.31
N ARG A 4 -16.75 17.31 -7.17
CA ARG A 4 -16.64 16.69 -8.49
C ARG A 4 -16.12 15.27 -8.28
N PRO A 5 -16.77 14.22 -8.82
CA PRO A 5 -16.19 12.89 -8.74
C PRO A 5 -14.87 12.91 -9.51
N ILE A 6 -13.78 12.54 -8.84
CA ILE A 6 -12.47 12.35 -9.46
C ILE A 6 -12.60 11.11 -10.34
N GLN A 7 -13.06 11.31 -11.56
CA GLN A 7 -12.94 10.34 -12.63
C GLN A 7 -11.63 10.66 -13.35
N TRP A 8 -10.71 9.70 -13.34
CA TRP A 8 -9.71 9.35 -14.38
C TRP A 8 -8.45 8.78 -13.72
N VAL A 9 -8.54 7.55 -13.24
CA VAL A 9 -7.34 6.70 -13.24
C VAL A 9 -7.48 5.78 -14.43
N ASN A 10 -6.55 5.87 -15.37
CA ASN A 10 -6.47 4.89 -16.44
C ASN A 10 -6.34 3.50 -15.79
N SER A 11 -7.20 2.54 -16.15
CA SER A 11 -7.09 1.15 -15.67
C SER A 11 -5.67 0.57 -15.71
N PRO A 12 -4.82 0.81 -16.74
CA PRO A 12 -3.44 0.34 -16.72
C PRO A 12 -2.58 0.98 -15.61
N VAL A 13 -2.77 2.27 -15.31
CA VAL A 13 -2.02 2.97 -14.24
C VAL A 13 -2.42 2.42 -12.88
N LEU A 14 -3.70 2.14 -12.68
CA LEU A 14 -4.19 1.53 -11.44
C LEU A 14 -3.61 0.12 -11.26
N MET A 15 -3.58 -0.68 -12.32
CA MET A 15 -3.03 -2.04 -12.30
C MET A 15 -1.51 -2.05 -12.04
N GLU A 16 -0.76 -1.15 -12.67
CA GLU A 16 0.67 -0.99 -12.41
C GLU A 16 0.96 -0.46 -11.00
N ALA A 17 0.10 0.42 -10.47
CA ALA A 17 0.21 0.90 -9.10
C ALA A 17 -0.06 -0.23 -8.10
N MET A 18 -1.11 -1.04 -8.28
CA MET A 18 -1.38 -2.19 -7.42
C MET A 18 -0.20 -3.19 -7.41
N LEU A 19 0.30 -3.56 -8.59
CA LEU A 19 1.43 -4.49 -8.70
C LEU A 19 2.68 -3.97 -7.98
N ARG A 20 2.98 -2.67 -8.11
CA ARG A 20 4.11 -2.05 -7.41
C ARG A 20 3.85 -1.83 -5.91
N TYR A 21 2.59 -1.67 -5.50
CA TYR A 21 2.18 -1.58 -4.09
C TYR A 21 2.48 -2.90 -3.38
N GLU A 22 2.05 -4.02 -3.97
CA GLU A 22 2.32 -5.37 -3.44
C GLU A 22 3.81 -5.68 -3.35
N GLN A 23 4.61 -5.17 -4.29
CA GLN A 23 6.06 -5.37 -4.32
C GLN A 23 6.83 -4.39 -3.41
N GLY A 24 6.16 -3.44 -2.75
CA GLY A 24 6.82 -2.41 -1.93
C GLY A 24 7.66 -1.41 -2.74
N LEU A 25 7.41 -1.29 -4.05
CA LEU A 25 8.18 -0.45 -4.97
C LEU A 25 7.57 0.93 -5.21
N LEU A 26 6.38 1.21 -4.65
CA LEU A 26 5.77 2.53 -4.73
C LEU A 26 6.40 3.51 -3.72
N PRO A 27 6.62 4.79 -4.12
CA PRO A 27 6.95 5.84 -3.16
C PRO A 27 5.80 6.08 -2.18
N ARG A 28 6.11 6.56 -0.96
CA ARG A 28 5.12 6.68 0.13
C ARG A 28 3.89 7.52 -0.23
N SER A 29 4.07 8.59 -1.00
CA SER A 29 2.96 9.43 -1.49
C SER A 29 2.00 8.65 -2.42
N MET A 30 2.51 7.72 -3.23
CA MET A 30 1.68 6.85 -4.05
C MET A 30 1.06 5.71 -3.25
N GLN A 31 1.75 5.17 -2.25
CA GLN A 31 1.15 4.20 -1.32
C GLN A 31 -0.07 4.81 -0.61
N LEU A 32 0.06 6.01 -0.06
CA LEU A 32 -1.06 6.73 0.58
C LEU A 32 -2.21 6.99 -0.37
N TRP A 33 -1.91 7.25 -1.65
CA TRP A 33 -2.93 7.43 -2.68
C TRP A 33 -3.66 6.11 -2.99
N VAL A 34 -2.94 4.99 -3.11
CA VAL A 34 -3.56 3.65 -3.27
C VAL A 34 -4.38 3.30 -2.02
N GLU A 35 -3.85 3.52 -0.82
CA GLU A 35 -4.53 3.26 0.45
C GLU A 35 -5.84 4.06 0.55
N GLN A 36 -5.83 5.35 0.21
CA GLN A 36 -7.06 6.15 0.18
C GLN A 36 -8.03 5.74 -0.92
N MET A 37 -7.52 5.32 -2.08
CA MET A 37 -8.35 4.94 -3.22
C MET A 37 -9.10 3.62 -3.01
N PHE A 38 -8.46 2.68 -2.33
CA PHE A 38 -8.98 1.35 -2.04
C PHE A 38 -9.45 1.19 -0.59
N GLU A 39 -9.43 2.27 0.19
CA GLU A 39 -9.79 2.27 1.61
C GLU A 39 -9.00 1.21 2.42
N LEU A 40 -7.71 1.04 2.08
CA LEU A 40 -6.81 0.11 2.76
C LEU A 40 -6.32 0.71 4.07
N ASP A 41 -6.37 -0.07 5.14
CA ASP A 41 -5.72 0.26 6.40
C ASP A 41 -4.21 0.06 6.20
N GLY A 42 -3.41 1.12 6.18
CA GLY A 42 -1.96 1.10 5.92
C GLY A 42 -1.11 0.32 6.95
N SER A 43 -1.75 -0.52 7.76
CA SER A 43 -1.15 -1.40 8.75
C SER A 43 -0.58 -2.70 8.15
N GLU A 44 -0.93 -3.07 6.91
CA GLU A 44 -0.58 -4.38 6.35
C GLU A 44 0.66 -4.38 5.44
N ASN A 45 0.99 -3.27 4.76
CA ASN A 45 2.00 -3.28 3.69
C ASN A 45 3.36 -2.63 4.01
N THR A 46 3.59 -2.25 5.28
CA THR A 46 4.94 -2.01 5.83
C THR A 46 5.49 -3.24 6.55
N SER A 47 5.00 -4.45 6.25
CA SER A 47 5.67 -5.70 6.63
C SER A 47 6.65 -6.15 5.54
N GLY A 48 7.56 -5.26 5.18
CA GLY A 48 8.91 -5.74 4.91
C GLY A 48 9.61 -5.89 6.27
N LEU A 49 10.38 -6.97 6.41
CA LEU A 49 11.51 -7.11 7.34
C LEU A 49 11.24 -7.80 8.70
N LEU A 50 11.18 -9.14 8.62
CA LEU A 50 11.55 -10.14 9.65
C LEU A 50 10.62 -10.25 10.87
N PRO A 51 10.20 -11.47 11.29
CA PRO A 51 9.99 -11.71 12.71
C PRO A 51 11.37 -11.60 13.39
N SER A 52 11.77 -10.39 13.79
CA SER A 52 12.78 -10.18 14.81
C SER A 52 12.18 -10.54 16.17
N SER A 53 11.80 -11.80 16.33
CA SER A 53 11.55 -12.44 17.60
C SER A 53 11.56 -13.96 17.39
N PHE A 54 12.69 -14.47 16.92
CA PHE A 54 13.11 -15.79 17.42
C PHE A 54 13.80 -15.48 18.75
N ASP A 55 12.98 -15.21 19.75
CA ASP A 55 13.38 -15.27 21.15
C ASP A 55 13.93 -16.69 21.35
N ALA A 56 15.25 -16.79 21.41
CA ALA A 56 15.92 -17.98 21.89
C ALA A 56 15.62 -18.09 23.39
N SER A 57 14.41 -18.54 23.71
CA SER A 57 14.06 -18.98 25.05
C SER A 57 14.83 -20.26 25.32
N VAL A 58 15.92 -20.08 26.05
CA VAL A 58 16.64 -21.11 26.79
C VAL A 58 15.70 -21.81 27.79
N ASP A 59 15.58 -23.13 27.69
CA ASP A 59 15.78 -24.11 28.79
C ASP A 59 16.00 -25.52 28.19
#